data_AF-A0A520GXY4-F1
#
_entry.id   AF-A0A520GXY4-F1
#
_cell.length_a   1.000
_cell.length_b   1.000
_cell.length_c   1.000
_cell.angle_alpha   90.00
_cell.angle_beta   90.00
_cell.angle_gamma   90.00
#
_symmetry.space_group_name_H-M   'P 1'
#
loop_
_entity.id
_entity.type
_entity.pdbx_description
1 polymer ?
#
loop_
_entity_poly.entity_id
_entity_poly.type
_entity_poly.pdbx_seq_one_letter_code
_entity_poly.pdbx_strand_id
1 'polypeptide(L)'
;TARRATTAITSRLSELRKSVVNAEQAVEDYKSQNALIGVGGRLVDDDYITRINDQLAKARGDITALRVKAESMRSASVEDVVRGTLPEELSSEVLVRLRTTYSDLSQQAAALATKLGTRHPQRIASEGALSSSRQAIAAELSRIVAAAQTELARAETTERDLTAQIADLKEKQVTTSGSFVKLRELEREVDASRAVYEAFLLRARETGEQESLNTANVRVISQATPPQKTTGMSRKTMVLAGGMLGFIAGIGLATLFAIARLMRAVFADRRRSRRPRVVVEDLRAAAAPTAAMADASLSPSAAPDRLEIRTPPMAPAEPAAAEVKAAAGSAGAMVGVRISRRSGAALGEIDAS
;
A
#
# COMPACT_ATOMS: atom_id res chain seq x y z
N THR A 1 33.22 -20.68 20.40
CA THR A 1 32.21 -19.64 20.08
C THR A 1 31.92 -19.60 18.58
N ALA A 2 32.96 -19.58 17.73
CA ALA A 2 32.84 -19.67 16.26
C ALA A 2 31.91 -20.79 15.74
N ARG A 3 32.18 -22.07 16.10
CA ARG A 3 31.38 -23.23 15.64
C ARG A 3 29.87 -23.10 15.94
N ARG A 4 29.47 -22.45 17.05
CA ARG A 4 28.04 -22.23 17.37
C ARG A 4 27.41 -21.15 16.48
N ALA A 5 28.17 -20.10 16.13
CA ALA A 5 27.71 -19.04 15.23
C ALA A 5 27.50 -19.58 13.81
N THR A 6 28.42 -20.41 13.31
CA THR A 6 28.28 -21.07 12.00
C THR A 6 27.04 -21.97 11.94
N THR A 7 26.79 -22.77 12.99
CA THR A 7 25.58 -23.61 13.07
C THR A 7 24.30 -22.77 13.12
N ALA A 8 24.29 -21.65 13.85
CA ALA A 8 23.14 -20.75 13.90
C ALA A 8 22.83 -20.10 12.54
N ILE A 9 23.85 -19.63 11.81
CA ILE A 9 23.71 -19.06 10.46
C ILE A 9 23.16 -20.12 9.49
N THR A 10 23.68 -21.34 9.54
CA THR A 10 23.24 -22.44 8.67
C THR A 10 21.77 -22.81 8.94
N SER A 11 21.37 -22.86 10.22
CA SER A 11 19.96 -23.08 10.59
C SER A 11 19.06 -21.97 10.03
N ARG A 12 19.46 -20.71 10.20
CA ARG A 12 18.67 -19.57 9.73
C ARG A 12 18.56 -19.51 8.20
N LEU A 13 19.63 -19.82 7.47
CA LEU A 13 19.61 -19.94 6.02
C LEU A 13 18.69 -21.07 5.54
N SER A 14 18.66 -22.20 6.25
CA SER A 14 17.74 -23.30 5.96
C SER A 14 16.28 -22.89 6.17
N GLU A 15 15.99 -22.17 7.26
CA GLU A 15 14.66 -21.58 7.53
C GLU A 15 14.24 -20.60 6.43
N LEU A 16 15.11 -19.66 6.07
CA LEU A 16 14.84 -18.67 5.02
C LEU A 16 14.62 -19.33 3.66
N ARG A 17 15.43 -20.35 3.31
CA ARG A 17 15.24 -21.13 2.09
C ARG A 17 13.87 -21.82 2.08
N LYS A 18 13.46 -22.44 3.19
CA LYS A 18 12.11 -23.03 3.31
C LYS A 18 11.02 -21.98 3.15
N SER A 19 11.21 -20.78 3.72
CA SER A 19 10.28 -19.66 3.56
C SER A 19 10.10 -19.27 2.10
N VAL A 20 11.20 -19.14 1.34
CA VAL A 20 11.16 -18.82 -0.10
C VAL A 20 10.39 -19.91 -0.87
N VAL A 21 10.72 -21.18 -0.66
CA VAL A 21 10.04 -22.30 -1.33
C VAL A 21 8.55 -22.32 -1.01
N ASN A 22 8.17 -22.08 0.25
CA ASN A 22 6.77 -22.03 0.65
C ASN A 22 6.02 -20.86 -0.01
N ALA A 23 6.65 -19.68 -0.09
CA ALA A 23 6.07 -18.51 -0.75
C ALA A 23 5.91 -18.75 -2.27
N GLU A 24 6.91 -19.34 -2.91
CA GLU A 24 6.86 -19.70 -4.34
C GLU A 24 5.77 -20.73 -4.62
N GLN A 25 5.66 -21.75 -3.77
CA GLN A 25 4.60 -22.74 -3.87
C GLN A 25 3.22 -22.10 -3.70
N ALA A 26 3.06 -21.16 -2.76
CA ALA A 26 1.80 -20.44 -2.57
C ALA A 26 1.39 -19.65 -3.82
N VAL A 27 2.34 -19.03 -4.53
CA VAL A 27 2.07 -18.38 -5.83
C VAL A 27 1.58 -19.38 -6.87
N GLU A 28 2.25 -20.53 -6.99
CA GLU A 28 1.91 -21.52 -8.01
C GLU A 28 0.58 -22.24 -7.72
N ASP A 29 0.33 -22.58 -6.45
CA ASP A 29 -0.94 -23.11 -5.97
C ASP A 29 -2.07 -22.10 -6.24
N TYR A 30 -1.82 -20.82 -5.99
CA TYR A 30 -2.79 -19.78 -6.24
C TYR A 30 -3.08 -19.58 -7.74
N LYS A 31 -2.04 -19.61 -8.58
CA LYS A 31 -2.15 -19.54 -10.05
C LYS A 31 -2.97 -20.70 -10.61
N SER A 32 -2.70 -21.91 -10.13
CA SER A 32 -3.40 -23.13 -10.56
C SER A 32 -4.86 -23.17 -10.09
N GLN A 33 -5.14 -22.82 -8.83
CA GLN A 33 -6.50 -22.81 -8.28
C GLN A 33 -7.42 -21.77 -8.91
N ASN A 34 -6.86 -20.62 -9.31
CA ASN A 34 -7.61 -19.51 -9.89
C ASN A 34 -7.48 -19.43 -11.43
N ALA A 35 -6.87 -20.44 -12.06
CA ALA A 35 -6.65 -20.51 -13.51
C ALA A 35 -6.06 -19.21 -14.12
N LEU A 36 -5.14 -18.55 -13.42
CA LEU A 36 -4.58 -17.24 -13.82
C LEU A 36 -3.53 -17.33 -14.94
N ILE A 37 -3.65 -18.31 -15.83
CA ILE A 37 -2.70 -18.60 -16.90
C ILE A 37 -3.07 -17.73 -18.11
N GLY A 38 -2.55 -16.50 -18.12
CA GLY A 38 -2.69 -15.58 -19.26
C GLY A 38 -1.54 -15.74 -20.26
N VAL A 39 -1.86 -15.72 -21.56
CA VAL A 39 -0.85 -15.62 -22.64
C VAL A 39 -0.49 -14.14 -22.82
N GLY A 40 0.76 -13.75 -22.56
CA GLY A 40 1.26 -12.40 -22.89
C GLY A 40 0.73 -11.25 -22.03
N GLY A 41 0.21 -11.51 -20.84
CA GLY A 41 -0.19 -10.47 -19.87
C GLY A 41 -1.55 -9.80 -20.15
N ARG A 42 -2.34 -10.31 -21.11
CA ARG A 42 -3.72 -9.87 -21.37
C ARG A 42 -4.70 -11.00 -21.07
N LEU A 43 -5.79 -10.71 -20.37
CA LEU A 43 -6.83 -11.71 -20.13
C LEU A 43 -7.53 -12.04 -21.44
N VAL A 44 -7.86 -13.31 -21.62
CA VAL A 44 -8.76 -13.77 -22.69
C VAL A 44 -10.11 -13.05 -22.59
N ASP A 45 -10.53 -12.71 -21.37
CA ASP A 45 -11.79 -12.03 -21.07
C ASP A 45 -11.83 -10.57 -21.56
N ASP A 46 -10.71 -9.84 -21.54
CA ASP A 46 -10.66 -8.42 -22.00
C ASP A 46 -10.88 -8.30 -23.52
N ASP A 47 -10.26 -9.21 -24.29
CA ASP A 47 -10.42 -9.27 -25.73
C ASP A 47 -11.84 -9.72 -26.12
N TYR A 48 -12.39 -10.66 -25.36
CA TYR A 48 -13.76 -11.11 -25.54
C TYR A 48 -14.79 -10.00 -25.25
N ILE A 49 -14.62 -9.24 -24.16
CA ILE A 49 -15.45 -8.06 -23.86
C ILE A 49 -15.40 -7.04 -24.99
N THR A 50 -14.22 -6.78 -25.56
CA THR A 50 -14.07 -5.85 -26.68
C THR A 50 -14.85 -6.33 -27.90
N ARG A 51 -14.72 -7.61 -28.26
CA ARG A 51 -15.46 -8.22 -29.38
C ARG A 51 -16.98 -8.18 -29.19
N ILE A 52 -17.49 -8.44 -27.99
CA ILE A 52 -18.94 -8.33 -27.73
C ILE A 52 -19.40 -6.88 -27.77
N ASN A 53 -18.60 -5.90 -27.32
CA ASN A 53 -18.95 -4.49 -27.47
C ASN A 53 -19.06 -4.07 -28.95
N ASP A 54 -18.17 -4.56 -29.82
CA ASP A 54 -18.25 -4.32 -31.26
C ASP A 54 -19.52 -4.94 -31.87
N GLN A 55 -19.86 -6.17 -31.46
CA GLN A 55 -21.10 -6.83 -31.86
C GLN A 55 -22.34 -6.07 -31.36
N LEU A 56 -22.32 -5.56 -30.14
CA LEU A 56 -23.41 -4.74 -29.57
C LEU A 56 -23.57 -3.42 -30.34
N ALA A 57 -22.47 -2.75 -30.68
CA ALA A 57 -22.49 -1.54 -31.48
C ALA A 57 -23.12 -1.80 -32.86
N LYS A 58 -22.73 -2.90 -33.50
CA LYS A 58 -23.32 -3.35 -34.77
C LYS A 58 -24.83 -3.65 -34.62
N ALA A 59 -25.22 -4.42 -33.61
CA ALA A 59 -26.61 -4.75 -33.34
C ALA A 59 -27.49 -3.51 -33.11
N ARG A 60 -26.96 -2.48 -32.43
CA ARG A 60 -27.65 -1.19 -32.26
C ARG A 60 -27.81 -0.42 -33.56
N GLY A 61 -26.80 -0.47 -34.43
CA GLY A 61 -26.89 0.03 -35.80
C GLY A 61 -28.00 -0.67 -36.58
N ASP A 62 -28.03 -2.01 -36.52
CA ASP A 62 -29.02 -2.84 -37.20
C ASP A 62 -30.44 -2.56 -36.67
N ILE A 63 -30.63 -2.44 -35.35
CA ILE A 63 -31.92 -2.03 -34.74
C ILE A 63 -32.37 -0.68 -35.28
N THR A 64 -31.47 0.28 -35.40
CA THR A 64 -31.81 1.62 -35.90
C THR A 64 -32.30 1.55 -37.35
N ALA A 65 -31.58 0.82 -38.21
CA ALA A 65 -31.97 0.60 -39.59
C ALA A 65 -33.32 -0.16 -39.69
N LEU A 66 -33.50 -1.23 -38.91
CA LEU A 66 -34.73 -2.01 -38.86
C LEU A 66 -35.91 -1.21 -38.34
N ARG A 67 -35.71 -0.33 -37.35
CA ARG A 67 -36.76 0.54 -36.80
C ARG A 67 -37.24 1.56 -37.83
N VAL A 68 -36.32 2.21 -38.54
CA VAL A 68 -36.65 3.11 -39.64
C VAL A 68 -37.44 2.36 -40.72
N LYS A 69 -36.93 1.19 -41.14
CA LYS A 69 -37.60 0.34 -42.13
C LYS A 69 -39.00 -0.09 -41.71
N ALA A 70 -39.18 -0.54 -40.46
CA ALA A 70 -40.48 -0.93 -39.93
C ALA A 70 -41.47 0.24 -39.87
N GLU A 71 -41.03 1.44 -39.51
CA GLU A 71 -41.86 2.65 -39.48
C GLU A 71 -42.26 3.11 -40.89
N SER A 72 -41.33 3.08 -41.84
CA SER A 72 -41.62 3.38 -43.24
C SER A 72 -42.63 2.39 -43.84
N MET A 73 -42.56 1.10 -43.50
CA MET A 73 -43.56 0.12 -43.95
C MET A 73 -44.89 0.25 -43.22
N ARG A 74 -44.90 0.73 -41.97
CA ARG A 74 -46.13 0.99 -41.22
C ARG A 74 -46.92 2.17 -41.77
N SER A 75 -46.23 3.18 -42.27
CA SER A 75 -46.84 4.35 -42.92
C SER A 75 -47.19 4.11 -44.40
N ALA A 76 -46.66 3.06 -45.02
CA ALA A 76 -47.02 2.66 -46.38
C ALA A 76 -48.49 2.24 -46.47
N SER A 77 -49.17 2.72 -47.51
CA SER A 77 -50.56 2.35 -47.81
C SER A 77 -50.66 1.53 -49.09
N VAL A 78 -51.78 0.82 -49.25
CA VAL A 78 -52.13 0.10 -50.49
C VAL A 78 -52.09 1.04 -51.71
N GLU A 79 -52.44 2.30 -51.47
CA GLU A 79 -52.50 3.32 -52.50
C GLU A 79 -51.10 3.71 -53.01
N ASP A 80 -50.10 3.74 -52.13
CA ASP A 80 -48.71 4.00 -52.51
C ASP A 80 -48.13 2.88 -53.38
N VAL A 81 -48.54 1.63 -53.10
CA VAL A 81 -48.18 0.47 -53.91
C VAL A 81 -48.79 0.57 -55.31
N VAL A 82 -50.09 0.87 -55.38
CA VAL A 82 -50.84 0.96 -56.64
C VAL A 82 -50.34 2.09 -57.52
N ARG A 83 -50.03 3.25 -56.94
CA ARG A 83 -49.48 4.42 -57.66
C ARG A 83 -48.00 4.29 -58.00
N GLY A 84 -47.31 3.31 -57.41
CA GLY A 84 -45.87 3.12 -57.59
C GLY A 84 -45.01 4.16 -56.89
N THR A 85 -45.51 4.78 -55.81
CA THR A 85 -44.77 5.75 -54.98
C THR A 85 -44.04 5.07 -53.81
N LEU A 86 -44.16 3.75 -53.65
CA LEU A 86 -43.45 2.99 -52.64
C LEU A 86 -41.93 2.99 -52.93
N PRO A 87 -41.06 3.30 -51.95
CA PRO A 87 -39.61 3.19 -52.09
C PRO A 87 -39.17 1.80 -52.55
N GLU A 88 -38.18 1.74 -53.46
CA GLU A 88 -37.72 0.47 -54.08
C GLU A 88 -37.15 -0.51 -53.03
N GLU A 89 -36.52 0.01 -51.98
CA GLU A 89 -35.98 -0.73 -50.83
C GLU A 89 -37.04 -1.47 -50.00
N LEU A 90 -38.31 -1.03 -50.11
CA LEU A 90 -39.46 -1.62 -49.43
C LEU A 90 -40.29 -2.52 -50.37
N SER A 91 -39.94 -2.58 -51.66
CA SER A 91 -40.66 -3.37 -52.64
C SER A 91 -40.28 -4.86 -52.53
N SER A 92 -41.28 -5.73 -52.65
CA SER A 92 -41.08 -7.17 -52.80
C SER A 92 -41.48 -7.60 -54.20
N GLU A 93 -40.89 -8.68 -54.72
CA GLU A 93 -41.26 -9.23 -56.04
C GLU A 93 -42.77 -9.53 -56.13
N VAL A 94 -43.35 -10.01 -55.03
CA VAL A 94 -44.78 -10.30 -54.93
C VAL A 94 -45.62 -9.02 -55.03
N LEU A 95 -45.24 -7.94 -54.34
CA LEU A 95 -45.93 -6.65 -54.44
C LEU A 95 -45.83 -6.06 -55.85
N VAL A 96 -44.67 -6.17 -56.50
CA VAL A 96 -44.49 -5.70 -57.87
C VAL A 96 -45.40 -6.47 -58.82
N ARG A 97 -45.49 -7.80 -58.69
CA ARG A 97 -46.41 -8.64 -59.48
C ARG A 97 -47.87 -8.29 -59.24
N LEU A 98 -48.29 -8.15 -57.97
CA LEU A 98 -49.65 -7.76 -57.60
C LEU A 98 -50.02 -6.38 -58.13
N ARG A 99 -49.07 -5.42 -58.13
CA ARG A 99 -49.26 -4.10 -58.73
C ARG A 99 -49.50 -4.20 -60.23
N THR A 100 -48.69 -4.97 -60.96
CA THR A 100 -48.88 -5.17 -62.40
C THR A 100 -50.27 -5.76 -62.68
N THR A 101 -50.67 -6.81 -61.95
CA THR A 101 -52.02 -7.38 -62.06
C THR A 101 -53.12 -6.36 -61.78
N TYR A 102 -52.93 -5.51 -60.76
CA TYR A 102 -53.87 -4.43 -60.46
C TYR A 102 -53.97 -3.42 -61.61
N SER A 103 -52.83 -3.01 -62.19
CA SER A 103 -52.80 -2.08 -63.33
C SER A 103 -53.54 -2.65 -64.55
N ASP A 104 -53.35 -3.93 -64.85
CA ASP A 104 -54.04 -4.60 -65.96
C ASP A 104 -55.56 -4.68 -65.72
N LEU A 105 -55.98 -5.06 -64.50
CA LEU A 105 -57.39 -5.12 -64.11
C LEU A 105 -58.04 -3.72 -64.09
N SER A 106 -57.29 -2.69 -63.71
CA SER A 106 -57.75 -1.29 -63.70
C SER A 106 -58.01 -0.78 -65.12
N GLN A 107 -57.12 -1.08 -66.06
CA GLN A 107 -57.32 -0.75 -67.47
C GLN A 107 -58.54 -1.47 -68.07
N GLN A 108 -58.71 -2.76 -67.75
CA GLN A 108 -59.87 -3.54 -68.19
C GLN A 108 -61.18 -2.98 -67.62
N ALA A 109 -61.21 -2.68 -66.32
CA ALA A 109 -62.38 -2.09 -65.66
C ALA A 109 -62.73 -0.72 -66.28
N ALA A 110 -61.74 0.13 -66.55
CA ALA A 110 -61.94 1.41 -67.22
C ALA A 110 -62.51 1.25 -68.64
N ALA A 111 -62.00 0.28 -69.42
CA ALA A 111 -62.50 -0.01 -70.77
C ALA A 111 -63.93 -0.56 -70.77
N LEU A 112 -64.32 -1.36 -69.77
CA LEU A 112 -65.69 -1.84 -69.61
C LEU A 112 -66.62 -0.73 -69.12
N ALA A 113 -66.15 0.19 -68.26
CA ALA A 113 -66.93 1.29 -67.74
C ALA A 113 -67.36 2.31 -68.81
N THR A 114 -66.60 2.44 -69.90
CA THR A 114 -66.98 3.31 -71.05
C THR A 114 -68.05 2.68 -71.94
N LYS A 115 -68.14 1.35 -71.98
CA LYS A 115 -69.04 0.60 -72.87
C LYS A 115 -70.30 0.09 -72.18
N LEU A 116 -70.22 -0.18 -70.88
CA LEU A 116 -71.24 -0.90 -70.12
C LEU A 116 -71.77 -0.06 -68.94
N GLY A 117 -73.09 -0.09 -68.76
CA GLY A 117 -73.74 0.52 -67.59
C GLY A 117 -73.31 -0.13 -66.26
N THR A 118 -73.49 0.59 -65.15
CA THR A 118 -73.06 0.17 -63.80
C THR A 118 -73.65 -1.16 -63.33
N ARG A 119 -74.83 -1.55 -63.84
CA ARG A 119 -75.52 -2.80 -63.45
C ARG A 119 -75.17 -4.01 -64.32
N HIS A 120 -74.28 -3.86 -65.31
CA HIS A 120 -73.96 -4.95 -66.23
C HIS A 120 -73.09 -6.03 -65.54
N PRO A 121 -73.41 -7.34 -65.64
CA PRO A 121 -72.69 -8.39 -64.92
C PRO A 121 -71.17 -8.42 -65.16
N GLN A 122 -70.72 -8.19 -66.40
CA GLN A 122 -69.30 -8.16 -66.73
C GLN A 122 -68.54 -7.00 -66.06
N ARG A 123 -69.20 -5.84 -65.89
CA ARG A 123 -68.60 -4.69 -65.20
C ARG A 123 -68.48 -4.97 -63.70
N ILE A 124 -69.53 -5.52 -63.10
CA ILE A 124 -69.54 -5.93 -61.69
C ILE A 124 -68.44 -6.96 -61.42
N ALA A 125 -68.28 -7.95 -62.29
CA ALA A 125 -67.22 -8.95 -62.17
C ALA A 125 -65.82 -8.33 -62.24
N SER A 126 -65.59 -7.38 -63.15
CA SER A 126 -64.30 -6.67 -63.28
C SER A 126 -64.00 -5.77 -62.07
N GLU A 127 -65.01 -5.05 -61.55
CA GLU A 127 -64.88 -4.24 -60.33
C GLU A 127 -64.60 -5.14 -59.10
N GLY A 128 -65.23 -6.32 -59.05
CA GLY A 128 -64.96 -7.34 -58.03
C GLY A 128 -63.53 -7.89 -58.09
N ALA A 129 -63.02 -8.18 -59.29
CA ALA A 129 -61.63 -8.63 -59.48
C ALA A 129 -60.62 -7.55 -59.05
N LEU A 130 -60.88 -6.27 -59.36
CA LEU A 130 -60.05 -5.15 -58.94
C LEU A 130 -60.04 -4.98 -57.42
N SER A 131 -61.20 -5.10 -56.78
CA SER A 131 -61.33 -5.08 -55.31
C SER A 131 -60.55 -6.24 -54.67
N SER A 132 -60.66 -7.46 -55.22
CA SER A 132 -59.92 -8.63 -54.76
C SER A 132 -58.41 -8.44 -54.89
N SER A 133 -57.93 -7.89 -56.01
CA SER A 133 -56.51 -7.57 -56.19
C SER A 133 -56.02 -6.54 -55.17
N ARG A 134 -56.85 -5.53 -54.85
CA ARG A 134 -56.53 -4.52 -53.83
C ARG A 134 -56.44 -5.13 -52.43
N GLN A 135 -57.34 -6.07 -52.10
CA GLN A 135 -57.29 -6.83 -50.84
C GLN A 135 -56.04 -7.73 -50.77
N ALA A 136 -55.64 -8.37 -51.88
CA ALA A 136 -54.42 -9.16 -51.94
C ALA A 136 -53.17 -8.30 -51.69
N ILE A 137 -53.12 -7.07 -52.25
CA ILE A 137 -52.05 -6.11 -51.95
C ILE A 137 -52.05 -5.73 -50.47
N ALA A 138 -53.22 -5.46 -49.88
CA ALA A 138 -53.33 -5.12 -48.46
C ALA A 138 -52.84 -6.27 -47.55
N ALA A 139 -53.24 -7.51 -47.87
CA ALA A 139 -52.81 -8.69 -47.15
C ALA A 139 -51.28 -8.88 -47.24
N GLU A 140 -50.70 -8.75 -48.44
CA GLU A 140 -49.26 -8.86 -48.62
C GLU A 140 -48.49 -7.75 -47.89
N LEU A 141 -48.99 -6.50 -47.93
CA LEU A 141 -48.38 -5.39 -47.21
C LEU A 141 -48.39 -5.63 -45.68
N SER A 142 -49.52 -6.08 -45.13
CA SER A 142 -49.62 -6.42 -43.70
C SER A 142 -48.69 -7.56 -43.30
N ARG A 143 -48.52 -8.58 -44.17
CA ARG A 143 -47.57 -9.68 -43.97
C ARG A 143 -46.13 -9.17 -43.91
N ILE A 144 -45.77 -8.25 -44.82
CA ILE A 144 -44.43 -7.65 -44.86
C ILE A 144 -44.17 -6.80 -43.61
N VAL A 145 -45.15 -5.99 -43.18
CA VAL A 145 -45.05 -5.20 -41.94
C VAL A 145 -44.84 -6.11 -40.73
N ALA A 146 -45.61 -7.19 -40.61
CA ALA A 146 -45.47 -8.16 -39.52
C ALA A 146 -44.09 -8.85 -39.52
N ALA A 147 -43.58 -9.20 -40.70
CA ALA A 147 -42.24 -9.77 -40.84
C ALA A 147 -41.15 -8.79 -40.37
N ALA A 148 -41.27 -7.52 -40.72
CA ALA A 148 -40.32 -6.49 -40.31
C ALA A 148 -40.35 -6.18 -38.81
N GLN A 149 -41.55 -6.15 -38.20
CA GLN A 149 -41.70 -6.02 -36.76
C GLN A 149 -41.07 -7.21 -36.02
N THR A 150 -41.22 -8.43 -36.58
CA THR A 150 -40.60 -9.63 -36.03
C THR A 150 -39.07 -9.56 -36.10
N GLU A 151 -38.52 -9.05 -37.21
CA GLU A 151 -37.07 -8.85 -37.36
C GLU A 151 -36.54 -7.83 -36.35
N LEU A 152 -37.23 -6.69 -36.20
CA LEU A 152 -36.89 -5.68 -35.19
C LEU A 152 -36.91 -6.27 -33.78
N ALA A 153 -37.95 -7.02 -33.42
CA ALA A 153 -38.06 -7.65 -32.10
C ALA A 153 -36.94 -8.68 -31.84
N ARG A 154 -36.51 -9.42 -32.88
CA ARG A 154 -35.38 -10.34 -32.81
C ARG A 154 -34.06 -9.59 -32.58
N ALA A 155 -33.85 -8.50 -33.31
CA ALA A 155 -32.66 -7.65 -33.15
C ALA A 155 -32.59 -7.03 -31.75
N GLU A 156 -33.72 -6.51 -31.23
CA GLU A 156 -33.80 -5.99 -29.86
C GLU A 156 -33.56 -7.07 -28.81
N THR A 157 -33.99 -8.31 -29.05
CA THR A 157 -33.67 -9.44 -28.16
C THR A 157 -32.18 -9.77 -28.17
N THR A 158 -31.57 -9.76 -29.35
CA THR A 158 -30.12 -9.95 -29.49
C THR A 158 -29.34 -8.85 -28.73
N GLU A 159 -29.79 -7.60 -28.78
CA GLU A 159 -29.17 -6.49 -28.04
C GLU A 159 -29.25 -6.67 -26.52
N ARG A 160 -30.40 -7.14 -26.01
CA ARG A 160 -30.56 -7.49 -24.59
C ARG A 160 -29.64 -8.64 -24.19
N ASP A 161 -29.54 -9.69 -25.00
CA ASP A 161 -28.70 -10.85 -24.72
C ASP A 161 -27.21 -10.49 -24.72
N LEU A 162 -26.76 -9.67 -25.69
CA LEU A 162 -25.38 -9.16 -25.73
C LEU A 162 -25.09 -8.25 -24.52
N THR A 163 -26.05 -7.42 -24.13
CA THR A 163 -25.92 -6.55 -22.96
C THR A 163 -25.81 -7.36 -21.67
N ALA A 164 -26.62 -8.42 -21.52
CA ALA A 164 -26.57 -9.33 -20.38
C ALA A 164 -25.23 -10.09 -20.33
N GLN A 165 -24.73 -10.56 -21.47
CA GLN A 165 -23.42 -11.20 -21.56
C GLN A 165 -22.29 -10.25 -21.16
N ILE A 166 -22.33 -8.98 -21.59
CA ILE A 166 -21.33 -7.98 -21.14
C ILE A 166 -21.40 -7.78 -19.62
N ALA A 167 -22.60 -7.75 -19.03
CA ALA A 167 -22.75 -7.59 -17.58
C ALA A 167 -22.13 -8.78 -16.81
N ASP A 168 -22.42 -10.02 -17.24
CA ASP A 168 -21.84 -11.24 -16.67
C ASP A 168 -20.30 -11.27 -16.81
N LEU A 169 -19.77 -10.91 -17.98
CA LEU A 169 -18.33 -10.81 -18.20
C LEU A 169 -17.68 -9.73 -17.33
N LYS A 170 -18.34 -8.59 -17.14
CA LYS A 170 -17.84 -7.53 -16.24
C LYS A 170 -17.80 -7.99 -14.79
N GLU A 171 -18.81 -8.73 -14.34
CA GLU A 171 -18.82 -9.30 -12.99
C GLU A 171 -17.66 -10.29 -12.80
N LYS A 172 -17.48 -11.21 -13.76
CA LYS A 172 -16.33 -12.13 -13.79
C LYS A 172 -14.98 -11.42 -13.87
N GLN A 173 -14.91 -10.28 -14.55
CA GLN A 173 -13.69 -9.47 -14.62
C GLN A 173 -13.36 -8.83 -13.28
N VAL A 174 -14.36 -8.38 -12.52
CA VAL A 174 -14.16 -7.80 -11.18
C VAL A 174 -13.63 -8.87 -10.22
N THR A 175 -14.20 -10.07 -10.23
CA THR A 175 -13.72 -11.17 -9.38
C THR A 175 -12.29 -11.58 -9.75
N THR A 176 -12.01 -11.70 -11.05
CA THR A 176 -10.67 -12.03 -11.57
C THR A 176 -9.65 -10.93 -11.26
N SER A 177 -10.04 -9.66 -11.31
CA SER A 177 -9.18 -8.53 -10.93
C SER A 177 -8.76 -8.62 -9.46
N GLY A 178 -9.69 -9.00 -8.57
CA GLY A 178 -9.38 -9.30 -7.17
C GLY A 178 -8.35 -10.44 -7.05
N SER A 179 -8.48 -11.47 -7.88
CA SER A 179 -7.53 -12.58 -7.90
C SER A 179 -6.13 -12.14 -8.33
N PHE A 180 -5.99 -11.26 -9.32
CA PHE A 180 -4.70 -10.69 -9.72
C PHE A 180 -4.05 -9.79 -8.65
N VAL A 181 -4.84 -9.04 -7.89
CA VAL A 181 -4.31 -8.24 -6.77
C VAL A 181 -3.68 -9.15 -5.73
N LYS A 182 -4.37 -10.26 -5.37
CA LYS A 182 -3.82 -11.23 -4.42
C LYS A 182 -2.61 -11.97 -4.99
N LEU A 183 -2.62 -12.31 -6.28
CA LEU A 183 -1.44 -12.88 -6.93
C LEU A 183 -0.22 -11.96 -6.82
N ARG A 184 -0.40 -10.65 -7.10
CA ARG A 184 0.69 -9.66 -6.99
C ARG A 184 1.16 -9.45 -5.55
N GLU A 185 0.29 -9.65 -4.57
CA GLU A 185 0.66 -9.66 -3.15
C GLU A 185 1.58 -10.86 -2.85
N LEU A 186 1.20 -12.07 -3.27
CA LEU A 186 2.01 -13.28 -3.09
C LEU A 186 3.35 -13.19 -3.84
N GLU A 187 3.37 -12.64 -5.06
CA GLU A 187 4.61 -12.42 -5.80
C GLU A 187 5.55 -11.43 -5.09
N ARG A 188 5.01 -10.37 -4.47
CA ARG A 188 5.80 -9.46 -3.63
C ARG A 188 6.34 -10.13 -2.37
N GLU A 189 5.60 -11.08 -1.78
CA GLU A 189 6.06 -11.85 -0.63
C GLU A 189 7.20 -12.82 -1.01
N VAL A 190 7.14 -13.41 -2.20
CA VAL A 190 8.26 -14.17 -2.79
C VAL A 190 9.48 -13.27 -2.96
N ASP A 191 9.32 -12.11 -3.58
CA ASP A 191 10.43 -11.17 -3.81
C ASP A 191 11.05 -10.69 -2.50
N ALA A 192 10.24 -10.35 -1.50
CA ALA A 192 10.71 -9.97 -0.17
C ALA A 192 11.47 -11.13 0.52
N SER A 193 10.93 -12.34 0.46
CA SER A 193 11.56 -13.53 1.04
C SER A 193 12.91 -13.84 0.37
N ARG A 194 12.96 -13.74 -0.96
CA ARG A 194 14.21 -13.90 -1.74
C ARG A 194 15.23 -12.83 -1.37
N ALA A 195 14.83 -11.56 -1.29
CA ALA A 195 15.71 -10.47 -0.91
C ALA A 195 16.33 -10.67 0.49
N VAL A 196 15.53 -11.12 1.47
CA VAL A 196 16.03 -11.43 2.82
C VAL A 196 16.99 -12.62 2.80
N TYR A 197 16.65 -13.68 2.05
CA TYR A 197 17.52 -14.86 1.90
C TYR A 197 18.86 -14.50 1.26
N GLU A 198 18.84 -13.74 0.17
CA GLU A 198 20.04 -13.28 -0.54
C GLU A 198 20.90 -12.36 0.33
N ALA A 199 20.29 -11.42 1.05
CA ALA A 199 21.00 -10.56 2.00
C ALA A 199 21.68 -11.36 3.12
N PHE A 200 21.01 -12.38 3.66
CA PHE A 200 21.58 -13.27 4.68
C PHE A 200 22.70 -14.15 4.11
N LEU A 201 22.55 -14.65 2.88
CA LEU A 201 23.59 -15.40 2.19
C LEU A 201 24.85 -14.55 2.00
N LEU A 202 24.68 -13.30 1.57
CA LEU A 202 25.79 -12.37 1.41
C LEU A 202 26.49 -12.10 2.76
N ARG A 203 25.71 -11.77 3.80
CA ARG A 203 26.22 -11.55 5.17
C ARG A 203 26.97 -12.77 5.72
N ALA A 204 26.46 -13.98 5.45
CA ALA A 204 27.09 -15.22 5.87
C ALA A 204 28.45 -15.43 5.17
N ARG A 205 28.54 -15.14 3.86
CA ARG A 205 29.80 -15.19 3.11
C ARG A 205 30.81 -14.17 3.63
N GLU A 206 30.39 -12.92 3.80
CA GLU A 206 31.25 -11.86 4.37
C GLU A 206 31.83 -12.24 5.74
N THR A 207 30.99 -12.81 6.62
CA THR A 207 31.41 -13.22 7.96
C THR A 207 32.37 -14.41 7.92
N GLY A 208 32.15 -15.37 7.01
CA GLY A 208 33.06 -16.51 6.81
C GLY A 208 34.45 -16.06 6.32
N GLU A 209 34.50 -15.14 5.37
CA GLU A 209 35.76 -14.54 4.92
C GLU A 209 36.45 -13.76 6.04
N GLN A 210 35.70 -12.99 6.85
CA GLN A 210 36.25 -12.31 8.03
C GLN A 210 36.81 -13.27 9.09
N GLU A 211 36.20 -14.44 9.31
CA GLU A 211 36.72 -15.47 10.22
C GLU A 211 38.07 -16.01 9.73
N SER A 212 38.23 -16.21 8.42
CA SER A 212 39.52 -16.64 7.83
C SER A 212 40.63 -15.60 8.01
N LEU A 213 40.29 -14.31 8.02
CA LEU A 213 41.22 -13.20 8.25
C LEU A 213 41.50 -12.98 9.75
N ASN A 214 40.53 -13.25 10.63
CA ASN A 214 40.67 -13.12 12.07
C ASN A 214 41.31 -14.36 12.70
N THR A 215 42.52 -14.71 12.24
CA THR A 215 43.48 -15.39 13.11
C THR A 215 43.96 -14.32 14.08
N ALA A 216 43.29 -14.19 15.22
CA ALA A 216 43.68 -13.26 16.28
C ALA A 216 45.15 -13.52 16.64
N ASN A 217 46.05 -12.75 16.04
CA ASN A 217 47.50 -12.86 16.20
C ASN A 217 47.88 -12.15 17.50
N VAL A 218 47.27 -12.57 18.61
CA VAL A 218 47.51 -12.01 19.94
C VAL A 218 48.75 -12.71 20.48
N ARG A 219 49.90 -12.08 20.25
CA ARG A 219 51.16 -12.46 20.88
C ARG A 219 51.36 -11.61 22.12
N VAL A 220 51.46 -12.25 23.30
CA VAL A 220 51.85 -11.57 24.54
C VAL A 220 53.30 -11.11 24.37
N ILE A 221 53.51 -9.80 24.16
CA ILE A 221 54.84 -9.22 23.93
C ILE A 221 55.66 -9.20 25.23
N SER A 222 55.00 -8.93 26.37
CA SER A 222 55.59 -9.07 27.70
C SER A 222 54.50 -9.23 28.77
N GLN A 223 54.80 -10.03 29.80
CA GLN A 223 53.97 -10.07 31.00
C GLN A 223 54.20 -8.81 31.84
N ALA A 224 53.17 -8.34 32.55
CA ALA A 224 53.25 -7.14 33.38
C ALA A 224 54.34 -7.29 34.46
N THR A 225 55.39 -6.48 34.40
CA THR A 225 56.48 -6.48 35.39
C THR A 225 56.02 -5.77 36.66
N PRO A 226 56.12 -6.38 37.86
CA PRO A 226 55.80 -5.71 39.11
C PRO A 226 56.75 -4.52 39.36
N PRO A 227 56.27 -3.42 39.99
CA PRO A 227 57.08 -2.23 40.21
C PRO A 227 58.27 -2.54 41.12
N GLN A 228 59.49 -2.32 40.62
CA GLN A 228 60.74 -2.61 41.33
C GLN A 228 61.04 -1.65 42.50
N LYS A 229 60.37 -0.50 42.56
CA LYS A 229 60.53 0.47 43.66
C LYS A 229 59.18 1.07 44.03
N THR A 230 58.89 1.11 45.32
CA THR A 230 57.73 1.81 45.87
C THR A 230 58.02 3.31 45.85
N THR A 231 57.25 4.09 45.08
CA THR A 231 57.22 5.56 45.17
C THR A 231 56.48 5.95 46.46
N GLY A 232 57.17 5.88 47.60
CA GLY A 232 56.65 6.24 48.92
C GLY A 232 57.77 6.46 49.93
N MET A 233 57.58 7.38 50.87
CA MET A 233 58.55 7.69 51.93
C MET A 233 58.96 6.40 52.67
N SER A 234 60.26 6.14 52.83
CA SER A 234 60.73 4.91 53.46
C SER A 234 60.15 4.76 54.87
N ARG A 235 59.68 3.55 55.21
CA ARG A 235 59.11 3.25 56.54
C ARG A 235 60.12 3.59 57.65
N LYS A 236 61.43 3.49 57.36
CA LYS A 236 62.52 3.88 58.28
C LYS A 236 62.57 5.40 58.52
N THR A 237 62.39 6.22 57.48
CA THR A 237 62.35 7.69 57.64
C THR A 237 61.13 8.15 58.43
N MET A 238 59.99 7.47 58.30
CA MET A 238 58.79 7.81 59.05
C MET A 238 58.92 7.47 60.55
N VAL A 239 59.51 6.32 60.88
CA VAL A 239 59.79 5.92 62.28
C VAL A 239 60.84 6.84 62.91
N LEU A 240 61.89 7.22 62.17
CA LEU A 240 62.93 8.11 62.69
C LEU A 240 62.39 9.53 62.95
N ALA A 241 61.59 10.07 62.03
CA ALA A 241 60.96 11.38 62.19
C ALA A 241 59.95 11.39 63.35
N GLY A 242 59.12 10.36 63.46
CA GLY A 242 58.20 10.19 64.58
C GLY A 242 58.91 10.00 65.93
N GLY A 243 60.01 9.24 65.94
CA GLY A 243 60.84 9.03 67.13
C GLY A 243 61.52 10.31 67.61
N MET A 244 62.09 11.10 66.70
CA MET A 244 62.71 12.39 67.05
C MET A 244 61.69 13.39 67.58
N LEU A 245 60.54 13.53 66.91
CA LEU A 245 59.46 14.40 67.37
C LEU A 245 58.91 13.96 68.74
N GLY A 246 58.72 12.65 68.93
CA GLY A 246 58.28 12.08 70.21
C GLY A 246 59.30 12.29 71.34
N PHE A 247 60.60 12.18 71.05
CA PHE A 247 61.66 12.44 72.03
C PHE A 247 61.72 13.91 72.46
N ILE A 248 61.60 14.84 71.50
CA ILE A 248 61.55 16.29 71.78
C ILE A 248 60.30 16.63 72.62
N ALA A 249 59.14 16.11 72.23
CA ALA A 249 57.89 16.29 72.98
C ALA A 249 57.98 15.67 74.39
N GLY A 250 58.64 14.51 74.54
CA GLY A 250 58.88 13.85 75.82
C GLY A 250 59.75 14.67 76.77
N ILE A 251 60.84 15.27 76.27
CA ILE A 251 61.69 16.18 77.05
C ILE A 251 60.89 17.44 77.44
N GLY A 252 60.10 17.99 76.52
CA GLY A 252 59.21 19.13 76.81
C GLY A 252 58.22 18.83 77.93
N LEU A 253 57.57 17.66 77.88
CA LEU A 253 56.63 17.23 78.93
C LEU A 253 57.33 16.95 80.26
N ALA A 254 58.51 16.32 80.25
CA ALA A 254 59.28 16.02 81.47
C ALA A 254 59.78 17.29 82.18
N THR A 255 60.24 18.29 81.42
CA THR A 255 60.66 19.60 81.97
C THR A 255 59.46 20.36 82.53
N LEU A 256 58.31 20.34 81.85
CA LEU A 256 57.07 20.94 82.34
C LEU A 256 56.58 20.28 83.64
N PHE A 257 56.65 18.95 83.73
CA PHE A 257 56.34 18.19 84.95
C PHE A 257 57.34 18.47 86.08
N ALA A 258 58.63 18.60 85.78
CA ALA A 258 59.66 18.94 86.76
C ALA A 258 59.47 20.36 87.31
N ILE A 259 59.15 21.34 86.46
CA ILE A 259 58.82 22.71 86.86
C ILE A 259 57.53 22.73 87.69
N ALA A 260 56.49 21.99 87.29
CA ALA A 260 55.25 21.86 88.05
C ALA A 260 55.48 21.20 89.43
N ARG A 261 56.38 20.21 89.52
CA ARG A 261 56.77 19.58 90.80
C ARG A 261 57.61 20.52 91.66
N LEU A 262 58.50 21.31 91.08
CA LEU A 262 59.28 22.32 91.80
C LEU A 262 58.39 23.46 92.32
N MET A 263 57.43 23.93 91.51
CA MET A 263 56.41 24.91 91.93
C MET A 263 55.52 24.34 93.05
N ARG A 264 55.13 23.06 92.96
CA ARG A 264 54.44 22.38 94.08
C ARG A 264 55.33 22.21 95.31
N ALA A 265 56.65 22.04 95.17
CA ALA A 265 57.60 21.91 96.28
C ALA A 265 57.96 23.26 96.94
N VAL A 266 57.87 24.38 96.22
CA VAL A 266 58.14 25.73 96.76
C VAL A 266 56.92 26.32 97.51
N PHE A 267 55.70 25.88 97.18
CA PHE A 267 54.47 26.36 97.84
C PHE A 267 53.91 25.43 98.92
N ALA A 268 54.53 24.27 99.18
CA ALA A 268 53.96 23.25 100.08
C ALA A 268 54.83 22.88 101.30
N ASP A 269 55.63 23.80 101.85
CA ASP A 269 56.39 23.54 103.09
C ASP A 269 56.43 24.70 104.11
N ARG A 270 55.29 25.37 104.31
CA ARG A 270 54.99 26.13 105.56
C ARG A 270 53.51 26.07 105.93
N ARG A 271 53.10 24.96 106.55
CA ARG A 271 52.32 24.99 107.81
C ARG A 271 52.22 23.59 108.39
N ARG A 272 52.92 23.46 109.53
CA ARG A 272 52.93 22.37 110.50
C ARG A 272 51.52 21.87 110.82
N SER A 273 51.39 20.56 110.99
CA SER A 273 51.02 19.91 112.27
C SER A 273 50.17 18.65 112.04
N ARG A 274 50.55 17.62 112.80
CA ARG A 274 49.71 16.51 113.30
C ARG A 274 49.06 15.55 112.27
N ARG A 275 49.67 14.36 112.22
CA ARG A 275 49.04 13.01 112.14
C ARG A 275 47.91 12.83 113.21
N PRO A 276 47.02 11.80 113.17
CA PRO A 276 47.24 10.48 112.56
C PRO A 276 46.01 9.72 111.95
N ARG A 277 46.34 8.54 111.38
CA ARG A 277 45.66 7.20 111.42
C ARG A 277 44.31 6.99 110.71
N VAL A 278 44.23 6.11 109.69
CA VAL A 278 44.16 4.60 109.66
C VAL A 278 42.70 4.15 109.47
N VAL A 279 42.39 3.28 108.50
CA VAL A 279 41.99 1.84 108.63
C VAL A 279 41.54 1.41 107.21
N VAL A 280 42.29 0.51 106.53
CA VAL A 280 41.97 -0.90 106.13
C VAL A 280 40.62 -1.08 105.39
N GLU A 281 40.41 -1.98 104.43
CA GLU A 281 40.96 -3.32 104.17
C GLU A 281 40.46 -3.73 102.75
N ASP A 282 41.21 -4.61 102.07
CA ASP A 282 40.74 -5.80 101.33
C ASP A 282 39.62 -5.74 100.27
N LEU A 283 39.55 -6.57 99.23
CA LEU A 283 40.33 -7.69 98.69
C LEU A 283 39.70 -7.94 97.31
N ARG A 284 40.53 -8.45 96.38
CA ARG A 284 40.20 -9.41 95.29
C ARG A 284 38.79 -9.37 94.66
N ALA A 285 38.76 -9.22 93.33
CA ALA A 285 38.70 -10.36 92.39
C ALA A 285 38.04 -9.99 91.06
N ALA A 286 38.60 -10.57 90.00
CA ALA A 286 37.91 -11.17 88.85
C ALA A 286 37.18 -10.30 87.80
N ALA A 287 37.62 -10.56 86.57
CA ALA A 287 36.83 -10.79 85.35
C ALA A 287 36.09 -9.61 84.69
N ALA A 288 36.32 -9.52 83.37
CA ALA A 288 35.46 -8.91 82.36
C ALA A 288 34.00 -9.45 82.46
N PRO A 289 32.94 -8.88 81.82
CA PRO A 289 32.96 -8.06 80.59
C PRO A 289 31.87 -6.94 80.48
N THR A 290 31.74 -6.37 79.27
CA THR A 290 30.52 -5.85 78.60
C THR A 290 29.79 -4.57 79.05
N ALA A 291 29.62 -3.70 78.03
CA ALA A 291 28.38 -3.03 77.60
C ALA A 291 27.94 -1.66 78.17
N ALA A 292 27.25 -0.96 77.26
CA ALA A 292 26.39 0.22 77.40
C ALA A 292 27.10 1.59 77.55
N MET A 293 27.05 2.49 76.55
CA MET A 293 25.92 3.27 76.01
C MET A 293 25.49 4.46 76.89
N ALA A 294 25.11 5.56 76.19
CA ALA A 294 24.57 6.85 76.66
C ALA A 294 25.63 7.82 77.24
N ASP A 295 25.68 9.13 76.98
CA ASP A 295 24.71 10.13 76.48
C ASP A 295 25.53 11.29 75.85
N ALA A 296 25.18 11.85 74.70
CA ALA A 296 24.20 12.92 74.44
C ALA A 296 24.74 14.36 74.67
N SER A 297 24.22 15.27 73.81
CA SER A 297 24.39 16.74 73.71
C SER A 297 25.54 17.25 72.80
N LEU A 298 25.38 18.18 71.84
CA LEU A 298 24.27 19.01 71.35
C LEU A 298 24.69 19.67 70.00
N SER A 299 23.83 19.60 68.97
CA SER A 299 23.49 20.58 67.87
C SER A 299 24.57 21.36 67.06
N PRO A 300 24.25 21.99 65.89
CA PRO A 300 22.93 22.25 65.25
C PRO A 300 22.80 21.70 63.79
N SER A 301 21.62 21.24 63.36
CA SER A 301 20.49 21.97 62.72
C SER A 301 20.80 22.64 61.37
N ALA A 302 20.41 21.99 60.27
CA ALA A 302 19.32 22.44 59.38
C ALA A 302 19.24 21.56 58.10
N ALA A 303 18.17 20.78 58.00
CA ALA A 303 17.63 20.15 56.78
C ALA A 303 16.53 21.10 56.20
N PRO A 304 15.76 20.77 55.13
CA PRO A 304 15.63 19.51 54.40
C PRO A 304 15.56 19.76 52.85
N ASP A 305 15.20 18.90 51.91
CA ASP A 305 14.77 17.51 51.87
C ASP A 305 14.99 16.96 50.44
N ARG A 306 15.24 15.65 50.40
CA ARG A 306 14.86 14.61 49.41
C ARG A 306 14.97 14.77 47.87
N LEU A 307 15.79 13.85 47.34
CA LEU A 307 15.47 12.76 46.40
C LEU A 307 14.68 13.09 45.13
N GLU A 308 15.26 12.85 43.94
CA GLU A 308 15.09 11.56 43.22
C GLU A 308 15.86 11.54 41.89
N ILE A 309 16.12 10.31 41.46
CA ILE A 309 16.96 9.88 40.33
C ILE A 309 16.12 9.85 39.04
N ARG A 310 16.66 10.34 37.89
CA ARG A 310 16.64 9.63 36.58
C ARG A 310 17.08 10.47 35.38
N THR A 311 18.07 9.94 34.65
CA THR A 311 18.33 9.92 33.18
C THR A 311 17.85 11.07 32.28
N PRO A 312 18.72 11.63 31.40
CA PRO A 312 18.29 12.41 30.25
C PRO A 312 18.03 11.53 29.01
N PRO A 313 16.99 11.81 28.20
CA PRO A 313 16.87 11.30 26.85
C PRO A 313 17.16 12.35 25.76
N MET A 314 17.44 11.76 24.61
CA MET A 314 17.69 12.24 23.27
C MET A 314 16.57 13.14 22.71
N ALA A 315 16.96 14.16 21.93
CA ALA A 315 16.07 14.98 21.12
C ALA A 315 15.69 14.28 19.79
N PRO A 316 14.49 14.56 19.25
CA PRO A 316 14.29 14.53 17.81
C PRO A 316 13.67 15.83 17.25
N ALA A 317 13.73 15.89 15.92
CA ALA A 317 13.43 16.99 15.03
C ALA A 317 11.93 17.17 14.69
N GLU A 318 11.67 18.36 14.12
CA GLU A 318 10.60 18.77 13.18
C GLU A 318 9.12 18.74 13.62
N PRO A 319 8.42 19.89 13.45
CA PRO A 319 6.97 19.94 13.33
C PRO A 319 6.53 20.28 11.89
N ALA A 320 5.53 19.55 11.37
CA ALA A 320 4.76 19.98 10.21
C ALA A 320 3.27 19.65 10.44
N ALA A 321 2.50 20.67 10.84
CA ALA A 321 1.06 20.79 10.61
C ALA A 321 0.59 22.18 11.01
N ALA A 322 0.01 22.95 10.07
CA ALA A 322 -1.18 23.76 10.28
C ALA A 322 -1.61 24.47 8.98
N GLU A 323 -2.89 24.33 8.67
CA GLU A 323 -3.67 25.06 7.67
C GLU A 323 -3.72 26.58 7.93
N VAL A 324 -4.13 27.37 6.92
CA VAL A 324 -5.31 28.28 6.93
C VAL A 324 -5.28 29.25 5.71
N LYS A 325 -6.27 29.07 4.82
CA LYS A 325 -7.24 30.02 4.22
C LYS A 325 -6.81 31.41 3.63
N ALA A 326 -7.14 31.55 2.33
CA ALA A 326 -7.71 32.69 1.57
C ALA A 326 -6.96 34.05 1.43
N ALA A 327 -6.75 34.48 0.18
CA ALA A 327 -7.55 35.53 -0.51
C ALA A 327 -6.78 36.20 -1.68
N ALA A 328 -7.53 36.44 -2.78
CA ALA A 328 -7.46 37.57 -3.72
C ALA A 328 -6.19 37.89 -4.56
N GLY A 329 -6.41 38.11 -5.87
CA GLY A 329 -5.88 39.30 -6.56
C GLY A 329 -4.88 39.10 -7.70
N SER A 330 -5.40 39.17 -8.95
CA SER A 330 -4.84 39.84 -10.14
C SER A 330 -3.36 39.63 -10.58
N ALA A 331 -3.19 39.24 -11.86
CA ALA A 331 -2.54 40.03 -12.92
C ALA A 331 -1.67 39.18 -13.90
N GLY A 332 -2.04 39.23 -15.19
CA GLY A 332 -1.14 39.54 -16.31
C GLY A 332 -0.11 38.51 -16.80
N ALA A 333 -0.30 38.01 -18.03
CA ALA A 333 0.68 37.82 -19.12
C ALA A 333 0.26 36.60 -19.99
N MET A 334 -0.52 36.78 -21.06
CA MET A 334 -0.04 37.06 -22.42
C MET A 334 1.20 36.26 -22.85
N VAL A 335 0.99 35.11 -23.50
CA VAL A 335 1.87 34.63 -24.58
C VAL A 335 0.98 34.02 -25.67
N GLY A 336 0.82 34.78 -26.75
CA GLY A 336 0.18 34.31 -27.98
C GLY A 336 1.11 33.42 -28.78
N VAL A 337 0.61 32.27 -29.22
CA VAL A 337 1.25 31.48 -30.27
C VAL A 337 0.55 31.81 -31.59
N ARG A 338 1.33 32.43 -32.48
CA ARG A 338 0.94 32.85 -33.84
C ARG A 338 0.50 31.68 -34.69
N ILE A 339 -0.66 31.87 -35.32
CA ILE A 339 -1.11 31.21 -36.53
C ILE A 339 -0.15 31.60 -37.67
N SER A 340 0.48 30.62 -38.31
CA SER A 340 1.12 30.81 -39.62
C SER A 340 0.20 30.25 -40.70
N ARG A 341 -0.54 31.16 -41.35
CA ARG A 341 -1.09 30.93 -42.70
C ARG A 341 0.07 31.09 -43.68
N ARG A 342 0.34 30.07 -44.49
CA ARG A 342 1.04 30.26 -45.77
C ARG A 342 0.05 30.05 -46.90
N SER A 343 -0.41 31.20 -47.40
CA SER A 343 -0.96 31.38 -48.72
C SER A 343 0.18 31.27 -49.74
N GLY A 344 -0.07 30.57 -50.84
CA GLY A 344 0.83 30.45 -51.98
C GLY A 344 0.03 29.95 -53.17
N ALA A 345 -0.47 30.90 -53.97
CA ALA A 345 -1.25 30.69 -55.17
C ALA A 345 -0.35 30.40 -56.39
N ALA A 346 -0.92 29.64 -57.32
CA ALA A 346 -0.83 29.74 -58.78
C ALA A 346 0.52 29.54 -59.52
N LEU A 347 0.40 28.76 -60.62
CA LEU A 347 1.12 28.73 -61.93
C LEU A 347 1.40 27.26 -62.26
N GLY A 348 0.79 26.63 -63.27
CA GLY A 348 0.92 26.82 -64.72
C GLY A 348 1.07 25.40 -65.31
N GLU A 349 0.16 24.94 -66.16
CA GLU A 349 0.33 24.82 -67.63
C GLU A 349 1.32 23.72 -68.12
N ILE A 350 0.78 22.84 -68.99
CA ILE A 350 1.38 22.24 -70.20
C ILE A 350 2.07 20.85 -70.14
N ASP A 351 1.58 19.99 -71.05
CA ASP A 351 2.13 18.80 -71.75
C ASP A 351 2.45 17.48 -71.02
N ALA A 352 1.79 16.38 -71.41
CA ALA A 352 2.17 15.53 -72.55
C ALA A 352 1.52 14.12 -72.49
N SER A 353 1.11 13.62 -73.67
CA SER A 353 0.80 12.23 -74.09
C SER A 353 -0.60 11.68 -73.87
#